data_AF-A0A645GIA2-F1
#
_entry.id   AF-A0A645GIA2-F1
#
_cell.length_a   1.000
_cell.length_b   1.000
_cell.length_c   1.000
_cell.angle_alpha   90.00
_cell.angle_beta   90.00
_cell.angle_gamma   90.00
#
_symmetry.space_group_name_H-M   'P 1'
#
loop_
_entity.id
_entity.type
_entity.pdbx_description
1 polymer ?
#
loop_
_entity_poly.entity_id
_entity_poly.type
_entity_poly.pdbx_seq_one_letter_code
_entity_poly.pdbx_strand_id
1 'polypeptide(L)'
;MVPLLIRVMLPKISKPIDQILIEYNDAPARDIFQAIILDRIQVIRENERFIKSVLPELIHRAPLLQQMRETIMPMIEQYVTKVIDYGKPRGEISSELDPHLAMLQLMGFILTYTMFGGTPGSGDVMEVARFLDCIMKGWNERCR
;
A
#
# COMPACT_ATOMS: atom_id res chain seq x y z
N MET A 1 -25.22 7.91 -1.87
CA MET A 1 -24.61 7.88 -0.52
C MET A 1 -23.19 7.30 -0.51
N VAL A 2 -22.92 6.15 -1.15
CA VAL A 2 -21.56 5.58 -1.13
C VAL A 2 -20.46 6.44 -1.79
N PRO A 3 -20.74 7.27 -2.82
CA PRO A 3 -19.73 8.17 -3.37
C PRO A 3 -19.21 9.23 -2.40
N LEU A 4 -20.06 9.67 -1.47
CA LEU A 4 -19.69 10.56 -0.38
C LEU A 4 -18.79 9.85 0.64
N LEU A 5 -19.05 8.57 0.92
CA LEU A 5 -18.24 7.79 1.85
C LEU A 5 -16.78 7.71 1.40
N ILE A 6 -16.54 7.40 0.12
CA ILE A 6 -15.17 7.34 -0.42
C ILE A 6 -14.49 8.71 -0.35
N ARG A 7 -15.18 9.81 -0.71
CA ARG A 7 -14.64 11.17 -0.58
C ARG A 7 -14.31 11.54 0.87
N VAL A 8 -15.10 11.06 1.84
CA VAL A 8 -14.86 11.29 3.27
C VAL A 8 -13.72 10.41 3.80
N MET A 9 -13.52 9.22 3.24
CA MET A 9 -12.42 8.33 3.63
C MET A 9 -11.08 8.71 3.00
N LEU A 10 -11.08 9.35 1.82
CA LEU A 10 -9.86 9.77 1.12
C LEU A 10 -8.83 10.47 2.02
N PRO A 11 -9.17 11.50 2.82
CA PRO A 11 -8.21 12.15 3.71
C PRO A 11 -7.62 11.23 4.78
N LYS A 12 -8.34 10.19 5.21
CA LYS A 12 -7.84 9.20 6.17
C LYS A 12 -6.87 8.19 5.53
N ILE A 13 -6.86 8.13 4.21
CA ILE A 13 -5.91 7.32 3.45
C ILE A 13 -4.67 8.16 3.12
N SER A 14 -4.86 9.37 2.59
CA SER A 14 -3.79 10.20 2.04
C SER A 14 -2.92 10.86 3.11
N LYS A 15 -3.53 11.49 4.13
CA LYS A 15 -2.79 12.30 5.11
C LYS A 15 -1.73 11.53 5.90
N PRO A 16 -1.99 10.31 6.40
CA PRO A 16 -0.95 9.54 7.11
C PRO A 16 0.23 9.20 6.19
N ILE A 17 -0.04 8.87 4.93
CA ILE A 17 1.02 8.58 3.94
C ILE A 17 1.83 9.84 3.65
N ASP A 18 1.18 11.00 3.48
CA ASP A 18 1.87 12.28 3.30
C ASP A 18 2.79 12.60 4.50
N GLN A 19 2.34 12.32 5.73
CA GLN A 19 3.15 12.50 6.94
C GLN A 19 4.35 11.57 6.97
N ILE A 20 4.17 10.30 6.64
CA ILE A 20 5.27 9.32 6.55
C ILE A 20 6.32 9.78 5.53
N LEU A 21 5.90 10.26 4.35
CA LEU A 21 6.83 10.75 3.34
C LEU A 21 7.64 11.97 3.80
N ILE A 22 7.08 12.81 4.68
CA ILE A 22 7.79 13.95 5.28
C ILE A 22 8.76 13.47 6.36
N GLU A 23 8.33 12.57 7.24
CA GLU A 23 9.13 12.05 8.36
C GLU A 23 10.31 11.20 7.88
N TYR A 24 10.14 10.47 6.78
CA TYR A 24 11.14 9.56 6.20
C TYR A 24 11.83 10.15 4.95
N ASN A 25 11.83 11.47 4.79
CA ASN A 25 12.38 12.20 3.63
C ASN A 25 13.77 11.71 3.16
N ASP A 26 14.66 11.33 4.09
CA ASP A 26 16.02 10.89 3.80
C ASP A 26 16.25 9.36 3.97
N ALA A 27 15.22 8.62 4.37
CA ALA A 27 15.30 7.20 4.64
C ALA A 27 15.35 6.37 3.33
N PRO A 28 15.89 5.15 3.38
CA PRO A 28 15.79 4.21 2.26
C PRO A 28 14.33 3.98 1.84
N ALA A 29 14.08 3.80 0.54
CA ALA A 29 12.76 3.50 -0.03
C ALA A 29 12.11 2.28 0.64
N ARG A 30 12.93 1.29 1.04
CA ARG A 30 12.50 0.13 1.84
C ARG A 30 11.82 0.56 3.13
N ASP A 31 12.41 1.49 3.86
CA ASP A 31 11.93 1.89 5.19
C ASP A 31 10.69 2.79 5.05
N ILE A 32 10.63 3.62 3.99
CA ILE A 32 9.42 4.36 3.62
C ILE A 32 8.27 3.38 3.33
N PHE A 33 8.50 2.35 2.50
CA PHE A 33 7.49 1.33 2.23
C PHE A 33 7.07 0.58 3.48
N GLN A 34 8.02 0.24 4.36
CA GLN A 34 7.71 -0.44 5.62
C GLN A 34 6.78 0.38 6.49
N ALA A 35 7.07 1.68 6.67
CA ALA A 35 6.23 2.59 7.44
C ALA A 35 4.82 2.68 6.85
N ILE A 36 4.70 2.87 5.52
CA ILE A 36 3.41 2.93 4.83
C ILE A 36 2.63 1.62 5.00
N ILE A 37 3.24 0.47 4.77
CA ILE A 37 2.55 -0.83 4.83
C ILE A 37 2.05 -1.13 6.24
N LEU A 38 2.87 -0.88 7.27
CA LEU A 38 2.49 -1.10 8.66
C LEU A 38 1.31 -0.23 9.08
N ASP A 39 1.37 1.06 8.75
CA ASP A 39 0.29 2.01 8.98
C ASP A 39 -1.00 1.59 8.26
N ARG A 40 -0.92 1.12 7.00
CA ARG A 40 -2.10 0.64 6.26
C ARG A 40 -2.66 -0.68 6.81
N ILE A 41 -1.81 -1.61 7.25
CA ILE A 41 -2.26 -2.85 7.93
C ILE A 41 -3.00 -2.50 9.21
N GLN A 42 -2.46 -1.59 10.02
CA GLN A 42 -3.09 -1.15 11.26
C GLN A 42 -4.46 -0.54 11.01
N VAL A 43 -4.58 0.42 10.08
CA VAL A 43 -5.87 1.05 9.75
C VAL A 43 -6.88 0.03 9.25
N ILE A 44 -6.49 -0.91 8.41
CA ILE A 44 -7.40 -1.95 7.91
C ILE A 44 -7.89 -2.83 9.06
N ARG A 45 -7.03 -3.19 10.01
CA ARG A 45 -7.39 -4.03 11.15
C ARG A 45 -8.28 -3.31 12.16
N GLU A 46 -8.01 -2.05 12.45
CA GLU A 46 -8.88 -1.21 13.29
C GLU A 46 -10.30 -1.10 12.70
N ASN A 47 -10.43 -1.28 11.37
CA ASN A 47 -11.68 -1.21 10.63
C ASN A 47 -12.09 -2.56 10.02
N GLU A 48 -11.56 -3.68 10.52
CA GLU A 48 -11.63 -4.99 9.85
C GLU A 48 -13.07 -5.42 9.56
N ARG A 49 -13.98 -5.24 10.51
CA ARG A 49 -15.41 -5.60 10.36
C ARG A 49 -16.07 -4.85 9.19
N PHE A 50 -15.72 -3.58 9.03
CA PHE A 50 -16.24 -2.76 7.94
C PHE A 50 -15.61 -3.15 6.61
N ILE A 51 -14.29 -3.35 6.59
CA ILE A 51 -13.56 -3.79 5.39
C ILE A 51 -14.08 -5.15 4.89
N LYS A 52 -14.26 -6.13 5.79
CA LYS A 52 -14.79 -7.46 5.46
C LYS A 52 -16.24 -7.44 4.98
N SER A 53 -17.04 -6.45 5.35
CA SER A 53 -18.41 -6.31 4.83
C SER A 53 -18.48 -5.54 3.52
N VAL A 54 -17.58 -4.59 3.27
CA VAL A 54 -17.60 -3.75 2.07
C VAL A 54 -16.85 -4.37 0.90
N LEU A 55 -15.67 -4.97 1.12
CA LEU A 55 -14.83 -5.48 0.01
C LEU A 55 -15.53 -6.54 -0.85
N PRO A 56 -16.19 -7.58 -0.28
CA PRO A 56 -16.91 -8.55 -1.10
C PRO A 56 -18.06 -7.91 -1.89
N GLU A 57 -18.72 -6.91 -1.31
CA GLU A 57 -19.82 -6.17 -1.95
C GLU A 57 -19.36 -5.29 -3.11
N LEU A 58 -18.08 -4.88 -3.16
CA LEU A 58 -17.54 -4.08 -4.28
C LEU A 58 -17.69 -4.82 -5.61
N ILE A 59 -17.52 -6.15 -5.61
CA ILE A 59 -17.61 -6.99 -6.81
C ILE A 59 -19.04 -7.01 -7.37
N HIS A 60 -20.04 -6.91 -6.49
CA HIS A 60 -21.45 -6.96 -6.86
C HIS A 60 -22.05 -5.57 -7.15
N ARG A 61 -21.28 -4.49 -6.93
CA ARG A 61 -21.77 -3.12 -7.07
C ARG A 61 -20.91 -2.31 -8.03
N ALA A 62 -21.26 -2.37 -9.33
CA ALA A 62 -20.57 -1.70 -10.42
C ALA A 62 -20.19 -0.22 -10.13
N PRO A 63 -21.05 0.63 -9.54
CA PRO A 63 -20.68 2.01 -9.23
C PRO A 63 -19.55 2.15 -8.22
N LEU A 64 -19.43 1.22 -7.26
CA LEU A 64 -18.38 1.24 -6.25
C LEU A 64 -17.05 0.79 -6.84
N LEU A 65 -17.08 -0.24 -7.68
CA LEU A 65 -15.92 -0.71 -8.40
C LEU A 65 -15.38 0.38 -9.34
N GLN A 66 -16.27 1.08 -10.05
CA GLN A 66 -15.89 2.21 -10.89
C GLN A 66 -15.23 3.32 -10.07
N GLN A 67 -15.81 3.70 -8.93
CA GLN A 67 -15.22 4.72 -8.08
C GLN A 67 -13.87 4.32 -7.48
N MET A 68 -13.72 3.06 -7.08
CA MET A 68 -12.44 2.51 -6.63
C MET A 68 -11.38 2.68 -7.74
N ARG A 69 -11.73 2.32 -8.98
CA ARG A 69 -10.84 2.40 -10.15
C ARG A 69 -10.49 3.84 -10.54
N GLU A 70 -11.44 4.76 -10.47
CA GLU A 70 -11.25 6.14 -10.94
C GLU A 70 -10.64 7.06 -9.88
N THR A 71 -10.75 6.71 -8.60
CA THR A 71 -10.34 7.60 -7.50
C THR A 71 -9.27 7.00 -6.60
N ILE A 72 -9.48 5.78 -6.11
CA ILE A 72 -8.61 5.21 -5.07
C ILE A 72 -7.37 4.56 -5.70
N MET A 73 -7.53 3.75 -6.74
CA MET A 73 -6.40 3.11 -7.42
C MET A 73 -5.37 4.13 -7.94
N PRO A 74 -5.76 5.23 -8.63
CA PRO A 74 -4.80 6.21 -9.11
C PRO A 74 -4.09 6.95 -7.98
N MET A 75 -4.77 7.18 -6.85
CA MET A 75 -4.17 7.81 -5.68
C MET A 75 -3.12 6.90 -5.03
N ILE A 76 -3.42 5.61 -4.86
CA ILE A 76 -2.44 4.64 -4.35
C ILE A 76 -1.24 4.56 -5.30
N GLU A 77 -1.50 4.46 -6.60
CA GLU A 77 -0.47 4.43 -7.63
C GLU A 77 0.45 5.65 -7.54
N GLN A 78 -0.10 6.86 -7.38
CA GLN A 78 0.69 8.08 -7.18
C GLN A 78 1.63 7.99 -5.97
N TYR A 79 1.18 7.42 -4.85
CA TYR A 79 2.03 7.24 -3.68
C TYR A 79 3.14 6.23 -3.91
N VAL A 80 2.82 5.11 -4.55
CA VAL A 80 3.82 4.09 -4.90
C VAL A 80 4.86 4.66 -5.87
N THR A 81 4.41 5.39 -6.90
CA THR A 81 5.28 6.08 -7.85
C THR A 81 6.22 7.05 -7.16
N LYS A 82 5.75 7.87 -6.21
CA LYS A 82 6.62 8.78 -5.44
C LYS A 82 7.79 8.06 -4.76
N VAL A 83 7.52 6.93 -4.10
CA VAL A 83 8.57 6.18 -3.38
C VAL A 83 9.51 5.46 -4.37
N ILE A 84 8.99 4.98 -5.50
CA ILE A 84 9.80 4.35 -6.55
C ILE A 84 10.71 5.36 -7.22
N ASP A 85 10.16 6.50 -7.65
CA ASP A 85 10.92 7.56 -8.30
C ASP A 85 11.96 8.18 -7.36
N TYR A 86 11.72 8.13 -6.05
CA TYR A 86 12.71 8.45 -5.02
C TYR A 86 13.85 7.41 -4.94
N GLY A 87 13.53 6.12 -4.99
CA GLY A 87 14.50 5.03 -4.88
C GLY A 87 15.35 4.79 -6.15
N LYS A 88 14.80 5.09 -7.34
CA LYS A 88 15.49 4.95 -8.64
C LYS A 88 16.83 5.68 -8.73
N PRO A 89 16.92 7.02 -8.52
CA PRO A 89 18.19 7.75 -8.61
C PRO A 89 19.21 7.35 -7.54
N ARG A 90 18.76 6.71 -6.46
CA ARG A 90 19.60 6.21 -5.35
C ARG A 90 20.14 4.80 -5.61
N GLY A 91 19.72 4.14 -6.69
CA GLY A 91 20.12 2.76 -7.01
C GLY A 91 19.54 1.72 -6.04
N GLU A 92 18.46 2.07 -5.34
CA GLU A 92 17.74 1.18 -4.43
C GLU A 92 16.69 0.33 -5.17
N ILE A 93 16.18 0.87 -6.28
CA ILE A 93 15.14 0.30 -7.14
C ILE A 93 15.60 0.43 -8.61
N SER A 94 15.33 -0.58 -9.45
CA SER A 94 15.67 -0.56 -10.87
C SER A 94 14.96 0.59 -11.60
N SER A 95 15.65 1.20 -12.58
CA SER A 95 15.06 2.20 -13.47
C SER A 95 13.86 1.66 -14.25
N GLU A 96 13.85 0.36 -14.51
CA GLU A 96 12.86 -0.34 -15.33
C GLU A 96 11.61 -0.77 -14.55
N LEU A 97 11.61 -0.62 -13.21
CA LEU A 97 10.44 -1.00 -12.42
C LEU A 97 9.24 -0.13 -12.80
N ASP A 98 8.17 -0.81 -13.23
CA ASP A 98 6.85 -0.22 -13.43
C ASP A 98 6.14 -0.01 -12.08
N PRO A 99 5.83 1.24 -11.68
CA PRO A 99 5.10 1.52 -10.46
C PRO A 99 3.75 0.83 -10.35
N HIS A 100 3.08 0.57 -11.48
CA HIS A 100 1.80 -0.13 -11.50
C HIS A 100 1.94 -1.56 -10.98
N LEU A 101 2.97 -2.28 -11.42
CA LEU A 101 3.25 -3.65 -10.97
C LEU A 101 3.61 -3.68 -9.48
N ALA A 102 4.42 -2.73 -9.02
CA ALA A 102 4.77 -2.60 -7.62
C ALA A 102 3.52 -2.33 -6.75
N MET A 103 2.64 -1.44 -7.20
CA MET A 103 1.36 -1.17 -6.52
C MET A 103 0.54 -2.44 -6.37
N LEU A 104 0.38 -3.24 -7.44
CA LEU A 104 -0.40 -4.48 -7.38
C LEU A 104 0.19 -5.48 -6.38
N GLN A 105 1.52 -5.61 -6.32
CA GLN A 105 2.20 -6.49 -5.36
C GLN A 105 2.00 -6.02 -3.90
N LEU A 106 2.17 -4.72 -3.65
CA LEU A 106 1.97 -4.12 -2.33
C LEU A 106 0.52 -4.27 -1.86
N MET A 107 -0.44 -3.96 -2.73
CA MET A 107 -1.87 -4.10 -2.42
C MET A 107 -2.25 -5.56 -2.18
N GLY A 108 -1.77 -6.47 -3.03
CA GLY A 108 -2.01 -7.90 -2.88
C GLY A 108 -1.52 -8.42 -1.53
N PHE A 109 -0.32 -8.00 -1.11
CA PHE A 109 0.21 -8.33 0.21
C PHE A 109 -0.64 -7.74 1.33
N ILE A 110 -0.91 -6.42 1.32
CA ILE A 110 -1.69 -5.76 2.38
C ILE A 110 -3.06 -6.42 2.54
N LEU A 111 -3.79 -6.66 1.45
CA LEU A 111 -5.13 -7.26 1.49
C LEU A 111 -5.08 -8.71 1.97
N THR A 112 -4.18 -9.53 1.44
CA THR A 112 -4.07 -10.94 1.82
C THR A 112 -3.64 -11.07 3.28
N TYR A 113 -2.63 -10.30 3.69
CA TYR A 113 -2.11 -10.31 5.05
C TYR A 113 -3.14 -9.81 6.07
N THR A 114 -3.93 -8.78 5.73
CA THR A 114 -4.96 -8.28 6.64
C THR A 114 -6.19 -9.20 6.72
N MET A 115 -6.53 -9.92 5.65
CA MET A 115 -7.67 -10.84 5.65
C MET A 115 -7.37 -12.19 6.28
N PHE A 116 -6.17 -12.73 6.04
CA PHE A 116 -5.78 -14.10 6.39
C PHE A 116 -4.60 -14.18 7.36
N GLY A 117 -3.90 -13.08 7.63
CA GLY A 117 -2.80 -13.04 8.59
C GLY A 117 -3.29 -13.21 10.02
N GLY A 118 -2.38 -13.69 10.89
CA GLY A 118 -2.67 -13.97 12.30
C GLY A 118 -3.08 -12.73 13.13
N THR A 119 -3.28 -12.94 14.42
CA THR A 119 -3.70 -11.89 15.36
C THR A 119 -2.72 -10.71 15.38
N PRO A 120 -3.21 -9.46 15.55
CA PRO A 120 -2.37 -8.26 15.60
C PRO A 120 -1.26 -8.36 16.64
N GLY A 121 -0.05 -7.92 16.30
CA GLY A 121 1.06 -7.92 17.25
C GLY A 121 2.44 -7.79 16.61
N SER A 122 3.48 -8.12 17.39
CA SER A 122 4.89 -8.01 16.98
C SER A 122 5.27 -8.82 15.73
N GLY A 123 4.42 -9.77 15.31
CA GLY A 123 4.59 -10.50 14.04
C GLY A 123 4.47 -9.62 12.79
N ASP A 124 3.73 -8.51 12.85
CA ASP A 124 3.48 -7.66 11.67
C ASP A 124 4.76 -7.03 11.13
N VAL A 125 5.58 -6.48 12.03
CA VAL A 125 6.85 -5.85 11.67
C VAL A 125 7.77 -6.86 10.98
N MET A 126 7.83 -8.08 11.50
CA MET A 126 8.66 -9.15 10.95
C MET A 126 8.16 -9.62 9.57
N GLU A 127 6.85 -9.82 9.42
CA GLU A 127 6.28 -10.29 8.14
C GLU A 127 6.35 -9.22 7.05
N VAL A 128 6.09 -7.95 7.39
CA VAL A 128 6.29 -6.83 6.46
C VAL A 128 7.77 -6.71 6.07
N ALA A 129 8.69 -6.83 7.01
CA ALA A 129 10.12 -6.79 6.73
C ALA A 129 10.54 -7.93 5.78
N ARG A 130 10.09 -9.16 6.03
CA ARG A 130 10.35 -10.32 5.17
C ARG A 130 9.81 -10.13 3.76
N PHE A 131 8.57 -9.65 3.65
CA PHE A 131 7.96 -9.35 2.37
C PHE A 131 8.79 -8.30 1.60
N LEU A 132 9.16 -7.21 2.25
CA LEU A 132 9.96 -6.15 1.65
C LEU A 132 11.35 -6.64 1.22
N ASP A 133 12.03 -7.44 2.04
CA ASP A 133 13.33 -8.00 1.69
C ASP A 133 13.26 -8.88 0.43
N CYS A 134 12.16 -9.59 0.22
CA CYS A 134 11.93 -10.39 -0.97
C CYS A 134 11.63 -9.52 -2.20
N ILE A 135 10.66 -8.60 -2.11
CA ILE A 135 10.27 -7.80 -3.28
C ILE A 135 11.35 -6.79 -3.68
N MET A 136 12.05 -6.17 -2.73
CA MET A 136 13.10 -5.20 -3.01
C MET A 136 14.28 -5.85 -3.74
N LYS A 137 14.59 -7.12 -3.45
CA LYS A 137 15.57 -7.89 -4.24
C LYS A 137 15.11 -8.05 -5.68
N GLY A 138 13.83 -8.35 -5.90
CA GLY A 138 13.25 -8.43 -7.24
C GLY A 138 13.26 -7.08 -7.96
N TRP A 139 12.90 -6.01 -7.26
CA TRP A 139 12.82 -4.64 -7.80
C TRP A 139 14.18 -4.02 -8.11
N ASN A 140 15.27 -4.48 -7.49
CA ASN A 140 16.62 -3.98 -7.73
C ASN A 140 17.36 -4.74 -8.86
N GLU A 141 16.73 -5.76 -9.49
CA GLU A 141 17.30 -6.53 -10.62
C GLU A 141 18.72 -7.10 -10.42
N ARG A 142 19.24 -7.15 -9.19
CA ARG A 142 20.56 -7.75 -8.87
C ARG A 142 20.54 -9.27 -8.85
N CYS A 143 19.48 -9.92 -9.33
CA CYS A 143 19.47 -11.33 -9.64
C CYS A 143 20.07 -11.55 -11.04
N ARG A 144 21.37 -11.26 -11.19
CA ARG A 144 22.24 -11.78 -12.25
C ARG A 144 23.35 -12.60 -11.63
#